data_AF-C7NPD3-F1
#
_entry.id   AF-C7NPD3-F1
#
_cell.length_a   1.000
_cell.length_b   1.000
_cell.length_c   1.000
_cell.angle_alpha   90.00
_cell.angle_beta   90.00
_cell.angle_gamma   90.00
#
_symmetry.space_group_name_H-M   'P 1'
#
loop_
_entity.id
_entity.type
_entity.pdbx_description
1 polymer ?
#
loop_
_entity_poly.entity_id
_entity_poly.type
_entity_poly.pdbx_seq_one_letter_code
_entity_poly.pdbx_strand_id
1 'polypeptide(L)'
;MDEKTDELRELFEEVAGTDTVTESQQEGRGTLSEIDEERVDRRLREIVEQMREAFPFETELSDDQRVRLVRGFYGGESDADLAAAIDVDAEMVIAARLELHLFRESDTDTPVPWDEVRRHLRESEDDEEVAAALDLDPETVEQYRAVADARDEARNVSHRFRSAYRDAIPDADLAEPLLDDVTEDGLEEAAADIETDVSF
;
A
#
# COMPACT_ATOMS: atom_id res chain seq x y z
N MET A 1 -64.94 32.49 -20.25
CA MET A 1 -64.28 31.67 -19.21
C MET A 1 -65.03 30.35 -19.18
N ASP A 2 -64.58 29.26 -19.78
CA ASP A 2 -63.24 29.04 -20.31
C ASP A 2 -63.21 27.81 -21.25
N GLU A 3 -63.87 27.91 -22.40
CA GLU A 3 -63.85 26.85 -23.45
C GLU A 3 -62.43 26.54 -23.94
N LYS A 4 -61.50 27.48 -23.75
CA LYS A 4 -60.06 27.33 -24.04
C LYS A 4 -59.26 26.66 -22.91
N THR A 5 -59.82 26.55 -21.71
CA THR A 5 -59.20 25.81 -20.60
C THR A 5 -59.62 24.33 -20.64
N ASP A 6 -60.80 24.01 -21.15
CA ASP A 6 -61.22 22.62 -21.32
C ASP A 6 -60.41 21.90 -22.42
N GLU A 7 -60.16 22.57 -23.56
CA GLU A 7 -59.28 22.03 -24.63
C GLU A 7 -57.84 21.78 -24.15
N LEU A 8 -57.32 22.61 -23.22
CA LEU A 8 -55.98 22.43 -22.66
C LEU A 8 -55.88 21.28 -21.66
N ARG A 9 -56.99 20.94 -20.99
CA ARG A 9 -57.06 19.82 -20.05
C ARG A 9 -57.10 18.48 -20.78
N GLU A 10 -57.84 18.40 -21.87
CA GLU A 10 -57.91 17.20 -22.72
C GLU A 10 -56.58 16.91 -23.44
N LEU A 11 -55.85 17.95 -23.87
CA LEU A 11 -54.51 17.77 -24.46
C LEU A 11 -53.47 17.27 -23.44
N PHE A 12 -53.59 17.65 -22.17
CA PHE A 12 -52.69 17.18 -21.12
C PHE A 12 -52.96 15.71 -20.73
N GLU A 13 -54.23 15.28 -20.78
CA GLU A 13 -54.62 13.87 -20.58
C GLU A 13 -54.23 12.98 -21.78
N GLU A 14 -54.18 13.49 -23.02
CA GLU A 14 -53.76 12.72 -24.20
C GLU A 14 -52.23 12.55 -24.30
N VAL A 15 -51.46 13.57 -23.93
CA VAL A 15 -49.98 13.52 -23.96
C VAL A 15 -49.41 12.76 -22.77
N ALA A 16 -50.12 12.72 -21.64
CA ALA A 16 -49.79 11.89 -20.48
C ALA A 16 -50.20 10.41 -20.67
N GLY A 17 -50.26 9.94 -21.93
CA GLY A 17 -50.25 8.53 -22.26
C GLY A 17 -49.18 7.82 -21.44
N THR A 18 -49.65 6.94 -20.56
CA THR A 18 -48.86 6.21 -19.58
C THR A 18 -48.05 5.11 -20.26
N ASP A 19 -47.26 5.44 -21.27
CA ASP A 19 -46.12 4.62 -21.66
C ASP A 19 -45.05 4.88 -20.60
N THR A 20 -45.19 4.13 -19.52
CA THR A 20 -44.17 4.05 -18.48
C THR A 20 -42.95 3.42 -19.15
N VAL A 21 -42.06 4.26 -19.67
CA VAL A 21 -40.72 3.85 -20.10
C VAL A 21 -39.92 3.55 -18.84
N THR A 22 -40.27 2.45 -18.17
CA THR A 22 -39.32 1.74 -17.33
C THR A 22 -38.51 0.89 -18.28
N GLU A 23 -37.50 1.49 -18.93
CA GLU A 23 -36.36 0.70 -19.34
C GLU A 23 -35.90 -0.02 -18.07
N SER A 24 -36.08 -1.34 -18.08
CA SER A 24 -35.62 -2.20 -17.00
C SER A 24 -34.10 -2.11 -17.03
N GLN A 25 -33.54 -1.21 -16.22
CA GLN A 25 -32.13 -1.24 -15.91
C GLN A 25 -31.88 -2.57 -15.20
N GLN A 26 -31.47 -3.55 -15.99
CA GLN A 26 -30.82 -4.73 -15.46
C GLN A 26 -29.47 -4.24 -14.96
N GLU A 27 -29.39 -3.94 -13.67
CA GLU A 27 -28.11 -3.87 -12.96
C GLU A 27 -27.45 -5.25 -13.09
N GLY A 28 -26.63 -5.38 -14.14
CA GLY A 28 -25.65 -6.44 -14.26
C GLY A 28 -24.65 -6.25 -13.13
N ARG A 29 -24.96 -6.83 -11.97
CA ARG A 29 -24.24 -6.73 -10.69
C ARG A 29 -22.80 -7.29 -10.72
N GLY A 30 -22.28 -7.64 -11.90
CA GLY A 30 -20.94 -8.19 -12.11
C GLY A 30 -19.96 -7.22 -12.78
N THR A 31 -20.39 -6.49 -13.82
CA THR A 31 -19.46 -5.75 -14.68
C THR A 31 -18.90 -4.47 -14.05
N LEU A 32 -19.62 -3.86 -13.10
CA LEU A 32 -19.13 -2.67 -12.41
C LEU A 32 -17.96 -3.00 -11.49
N SER A 33 -18.06 -4.10 -10.74
CA SER A 33 -16.96 -4.58 -9.88
C SER A 33 -15.73 -4.97 -10.70
N GLU A 34 -15.93 -5.67 -11.82
CA GLU A 34 -14.83 -6.04 -12.73
C GLU A 34 -14.13 -4.80 -13.33
N ILE A 35 -14.90 -3.79 -13.76
CA ILE A 35 -14.35 -2.53 -14.28
C ILE A 35 -13.61 -1.72 -13.19
N ASP A 36 -14.12 -1.72 -11.96
CA ASP A 36 -13.46 -1.08 -10.84
C ASP A 36 -12.15 -1.81 -10.47
N GLU A 37 -12.12 -3.14 -10.49
CA GLU A 37 -10.91 -3.93 -10.25
C GLU A 37 -9.84 -3.72 -11.33
N GLU A 38 -10.21 -3.75 -12.61
CA GLU A 38 -9.27 -3.47 -13.71
C GLU A 38 -8.71 -2.04 -13.62
N ARG A 39 -9.53 -1.08 -13.17
CA ARG A 39 -9.09 0.30 -12.95
C ARG A 39 -8.08 0.37 -11.80
N VAL A 40 -8.32 -0.32 -10.69
CA VAL A 40 -7.40 -0.41 -9.56
C VAL A 40 -6.09 -1.02 -10.02
N ASP A 41 -6.11 -2.15 -10.73
CA ASP A 41 -4.89 -2.82 -11.22
C ASP A 41 -4.06 -1.94 -12.13
N ARG A 42 -4.71 -1.21 -13.05
CA ARG A 42 -4.01 -0.22 -13.89
C ARG A 42 -3.36 0.86 -13.04
N ARG A 43 -4.07 1.41 -12.05
CA ARG A 43 -3.53 2.46 -11.20
C ARG A 43 -2.35 1.97 -10.36
N LEU A 44 -2.46 0.76 -9.80
CA LEU A 44 -1.36 0.13 -9.07
C LEU A 44 -0.15 -0.10 -9.96
N ARG A 45 -0.35 -0.56 -11.21
CA ARG A 45 0.75 -0.74 -12.17
C ARG A 45 1.47 0.57 -12.48
N GLU A 46 0.75 1.68 -12.63
CA GLU A 46 1.36 3.01 -12.79
C GLU A 46 2.20 3.42 -11.56
N ILE A 47 1.78 3.06 -10.35
CA ILE A 47 2.52 3.37 -9.12
C ILE A 47 3.76 2.49 -9.01
N VAL A 48 3.64 1.17 -9.28
CA VAL A 48 4.76 0.22 -9.28
C VAL A 48 5.81 0.62 -10.33
N GLU A 49 5.39 1.07 -11.51
CA GLU A 49 6.30 1.57 -12.55
C GLU A 49 7.08 2.81 -12.07
N GLN A 50 6.38 3.81 -11.53
CA GLN A 50 7.02 5.00 -10.96
C GLN A 50 7.96 4.67 -9.80
N MET A 51 7.61 3.64 -9.02
CA MET A 51 8.44 3.17 -7.92
C MET A 51 9.71 2.51 -8.45
N ARG A 52 9.61 1.61 -9.43
CA ARG A 52 10.76 0.98 -10.10
C ARG A 52 11.72 1.98 -10.72
N GLU A 53 11.19 3.08 -11.25
CA GLU A 53 12.00 4.17 -11.79
C GLU A 53 12.78 4.94 -10.70
N ALA A 54 12.23 5.02 -9.49
CA ALA A 54 12.84 5.70 -8.35
C ALA A 54 13.78 4.79 -7.54
N PHE A 55 13.39 3.54 -7.36
CA PHE A 55 14.05 2.51 -6.56
C PHE A 55 14.07 1.21 -7.38
N PRO A 56 15.24 0.74 -7.85
CA PRO A 56 15.31 -0.47 -8.65
C PRO A 56 14.88 -1.68 -7.83
N PHE A 57 14.11 -2.57 -8.45
CA PHE A 57 13.73 -3.84 -7.83
C PHE A 57 14.75 -4.92 -8.13
N GLU A 58 15.09 -5.72 -7.12
CA GLU A 58 16.03 -6.84 -7.21
C GLU A 58 15.30 -8.19 -7.36
N THR A 59 14.10 -8.30 -6.79
CA THR A 59 13.29 -9.52 -6.87
C THR A 59 12.77 -9.78 -8.29
N GLU A 60 12.74 -11.05 -8.69
CA GLU A 60 12.34 -11.49 -10.04
C GLU A 60 10.81 -11.54 -10.23
N LEU A 61 10.06 -10.63 -9.58
CA LEU A 61 8.61 -10.52 -9.74
C LEU A 61 8.23 -9.60 -10.89
N SER A 62 7.28 -10.07 -11.70
CA SER A 62 6.63 -9.25 -12.73
C SER A 62 5.77 -8.14 -12.11
N ASP A 63 5.51 -7.07 -12.89
CA ASP A 63 4.64 -5.99 -12.45
C ASP A 63 3.23 -6.49 -12.07
N ASP A 64 2.72 -7.53 -12.75
CA ASP A 64 1.42 -8.15 -12.43
C ASP A 64 1.45 -8.89 -11.08
N GLN A 65 2.54 -9.60 -10.77
CA GLN A 65 2.73 -10.23 -9.46
C GLN A 65 2.85 -9.19 -8.36
N ARG A 66 3.55 -8.08 -8.61
CA ARG A 66 3.65 -6.95 -7.66
C ARG A 66 2.28 -6.32 -7.42
N VAL A 67 1.49 -6.07 -8.46
CA VAL A 67 0.12 -5.56 -8.31
C VAL A 67 -0.74 -6.52 -7.48
N ARG A 68 -0.64 -7.84 -7.72
CA ARG A 68 -1.34 -8.85 -6.91
C ARG A 68 -0.88 -8.83 -5.45
N LEU A 69 0.42 -8.67 -5.20
CA LEU A 69 1.01 -8.55 -3.87
C LEU A 69 0.45 -7.32 -3.16
N VAL A 70 0.47 -6.13 -3.77
CA VAL A 70 -0.08 -4.91 -3.16
C VAL A 70 -1.57 -5.11 -2.82
N ARG A 71 -2.37 -5.65 -3.74
CA ARG A 71 -3.80 -5.92 -3.48
C ARG A 71 -4.00 -6.87 -2.32
N GLY A 72 -3.25 -7.97 -2.28
CA GLY A 72 -3.42 -8.95 -1.21
C GLY A 72 -2.90 -8.45 0.13
N PHE A 73 -1.82 -7.67 0.14
CA PHE A 73 -1.33 -6.99 1.34
C PHE A 73 -2.41 -6.11 1.96
N TYR A 74 -3.02 -5.21 1.19
CA TYR A 74 -4.14 -4.38 1.66
C TYR A 74 -5.45 -5.18 1.85
N GLY A 75 -5.53 -6.39 1.31
CA GLY A 75 -6.60 -7.35 1.60
C GLY A 75 -6.40 -8.12 2.92
N GLY A 76 -5.28 -7.90 3.62
CA GLY A 76 -4.93 -8.60 4.85
C GLY A 76 -4.40 -10.03 4.65
N GLU A 77 -3.98 -10.39 3.43
CA GLU A 77 -3.35 -11.68 3.14
C GLU A 77 -1.97 -11.77 3.82
N SER A 78 -1.64 -12.94 4.38
CA SER A 78 -0.32 -13.18 4.97
C SER A 78 0.75 -13.35 3.89
N ASP A 79 2.04 -13.24 4.24
CA ASP A 79 3.13 -13.49 3.28
C ASP A 79 3.10 -14.92 2.72
N ALA A 80 2.65 -15.90 3.51
CA ALA A 80 2.47 -17.27 3.05
C ALA A 80 1.31 -17.42 2.05
N ASP A 81 0.20 -16.72 2.28
CA ASP A 81 -0.95 -16.74 1.37
C ASP A 81 -0.60 -16.05 0.05
N LEU A 82 0.10 -14.91 0.13
CA LEU A 82 0.61 -14.16 -1.02
C LEU A 82 1.60 -15.00 -1.83
N ALA A 83 2.53 -15.68 -1.17
CA ALA A 83 3.52 -16.56 -1.78
C ALA A 83 2.84 -17.67 -2.60
N ALA A 84 1.85 -18.33 -2.01
CA ALA A 84 1.03 -19.32 -2.69
C ALA A 84 0.21 -18.73 -3.86
N ALA A 85 -0.30 -17.50 -3.71
CA ALA A 85 -1.12 -16.85 -4.73
C ALA A 85 -0.33 -16.41 -5.98
N ILE A 86 0.97 -16.06 -5.83
CA ILE A 86 1.83 -15.60 -6.93
C ILE A 86 2.91 -16.61 -7.34
N ASP A 87 2.86 -17.83 -6.77
CA ASP A 87 3.71 -18.99 -7.05
C ASP A 87 5.21 -18.74 -6.79
N VAL A 88 5.53 -18.20 -5.61
CA VAL A 88 6.89 -17.96 -5.13
C VAL A 88 7.05 -18.36 -3.67
N ASP A 89 8.27 -18.30 -3.14
CA ASP A 89 8.55 -18.55 -1.71
C ASP A 89 8.25 -17.31 -0.84
N ALA A 90 7.96 -17.53 0.44
CA ALA A 90 7.63 -16.46 1.38
C ALA A 90 8.76 -15.41 1.53
N GLU A 91 10.01 -15.84 1.45
CA GLU A 91 11.18 -14.95 1.49
C GLU A 91 11.17 -13.95 0.32
N MET A 92 10.83 -14.42 -0.88
CA MET A 92 10.68 -13.55 -2.06
C MET A 92 9.52 -12.56 -1.90
N VAL A 93 8.42 -12.97 -1.25
CA VAL A 93 7.32 -12.04 -0.93
C VAL A 93 7.79 -10.96 0.04
N ILE A 94 8.50 -11.32 1.11
CA ILE A 94 9.02 -10.36 2.09
C ILE A 94 9.95 -9.36 1.40
N ALA A 95 10.92 -9.84 0.62
CA ALA A 95 11.84 -8.97 -0.12
C ALA A 95 11.08 -8.03 -1.08
N ALA A 96 10.16 -8.56 -1.89
CA ALA A 96 9.39 -7.76 -2.83
C ALA A 96 8.46 -6.75 -2.14
N ARG A 97 8.01 -7.08 -0.93
CA ARG A 97 7.15 -6.22 -0.12
C ARG A 97 7.94 -5.05 0.46
N LEU A 98 9.18 -5.28 0.92
CA LEU A 98 10.10 -4.22 1.33
C LEU A 98 10.45 -3.30 0.16
N GLU A 99 10.76 -3.87 -1.02
CA GLU A 99 10.95 -3.10 -2.26
C GLU A 99 9.73 -2.25 -2.65
N LEU A 100 8.52 -2.63 -2.23
CA LEU A 100 7.27 -1.89 -2.46
C LEU A 100 6.94 -0.92 -1.31
N HIS A 101 7.82 -0.76 -0.31
CA HIS A 101 7.60 0.02 0.91
C HIS A 101 6.34 -0.39 1.67
N LEU A 102 6.04 -1.69 1.67
CA LEU A 102 4.94 -2.27 2.42
C LEU A 102 5.52 -2.94 3.67
N PHE A 103 5.10 -2.51 4.84
CA PHE A 103 5.68 -2.97 6.11
C PHE A 103 4.60 -3.61 6.98
N ARG A 104 4.97 -4.64 7.72
CA ARG A 104 4.14 -5.27 8.76
C ARG A 104 4.81 -5.07 10.12
N GLU A 105 4.01 -5.15 11.17
CA GLU A 105 4.49 -5.16 12.56
C GLU A 105 5.56 -6.24 12.79
N SER A 106 5.41 -7.40 12.13
CA SER A 106 6.38 -8.50 12.22
C SER A 106 7.77 -8.16 11.67
N ASP A 107 7.90 -7.13 10.83
CA ASP A 107 9.21 -6.75 10.26
C ASP A 107 10.13 -6.10 11.30
N THR A 108 9.53 -5.53 12.36
CA THR A 108 10.23 -4.88 13.47
C THR A 108 10.01 -5.60 14.79
N ASP A 109 9.35 -6.76 14.77
CA ASP A 109 9.19 -7.67 15.91
C ASP A 109 10.48 -8.46 16.12
N THR A 110 11.48 -7.78 16.71
CA THR A 110 12.83 -8.28 16.88
C THR A 110 13.10 -8.77 18.32
N PRO A 111 14.05 -9.70 18.55
CA PRO A 111 14.36 -10.20 19.90
C PRO A 111 14.87 -9.13 20.89
N VAL A 112 15.45 -8.05 20.35
CA VAL A 112 15.87 -6.84 21.04
C VAL A 112 15.02 -5.66 20.54
N PRO A 113 14.94 -4.50 21.24
CA PRO A 113 14.17 -3.36 20.74
C PRO A 113 14.63 -2.89 19.35
N TRP A 114 13.68 -2.60 18.46
CA TRP A 114 13.99 -2.19 17.08
C TRP A 114 14.91 -0.97 16.99
N ASP A 115 14.76 0.02 17.88
CA ASP A 115 15.64 1.19 17.92
C ASP A 115 17.09 0.83 18.24
N GLU A 116 17.31 -0.22 19.02
CA GLU A 116 18.64 -0.74 19.32
C GLU A 116 19.24 -1.41 18.07
N VAL A 117 18.46 -2.22 17.35
CA VAL A 117 18.86 -2.78 16.05
C VAL A 117 19.24 -1.66 15.07
N ARG A 118 18.35 -0.68 14.89
CA ARG A 118 18.57 0.48 14.01
C ARG A 118 19.79 1.29 14.39
N ARG A 119 20.12 1.41 15.67
CA ARG A 119 21.35 2.10 16.11
C ARG A 119 22.59 1.32 15.66
N HIS A 120 22.64 0.02 15.93
CA HIS A 120 23.78 -0.82 15.55
C HIS A 120 23.98 -0.92 14.03
N LEU A 121 22.90 -1.06 13.25
CA LEU A 121 22.95 -1.09 11.78
C LEU A 121 23.53 0.19 11.16
N ARG A 122 23.37 1.34 11.83
CA ARG A 122 23.97 2.62 11.40
C ARG A 122 25.42 2.76 11.85
N GLU A 123 25.79 2.14 12.96
CA GLU A 123 27.14 2.19 13.52
C GLU A 123 28.12 1.28 12.77
N SER A 124 27.64 0.19 12.15
CA SER A 124 28.47 -0.72 11.36
C SER A 124 27.75 -1.24 10.12
N GLU A 125 28.46 -1.27 9.00
CA GLU A 125 28.05 -1.93 7.74
C GLU A 125 28.39 -3.44 7.76
N ASP A 126 29.06 -3.93 8.79
CA ASP A 126 29.44 -5.34 8.95
C ASP A 126 28.37 -6.10 9.75
N ASP A 127 27.60 -6.94 9.06
CA ASP A 127 26.52 -7.70 9.67
C ASP A 127 27.01 -8.75 10.67
N GLU A 128 28.25 -9.25 10.55
CA GLU A 128 28.84 -10.15 11.56
C GLU A 128 29.14 -9.38 12.86
N GLU A 129 29.60 -8.14 12.76
CA GLU A 129 29.85 -7.29 13.93
C GLU A 129 28.54 -6.94 14.65
N VAL A 130 27.51 -6.54 13.90
CA VAL A 130 26.19 -6.23 14.44
C VAL A 130 25.56 -7.47 15.08
N ALA A 131 25.65 -8.63 14.43
CA ALA A 131 25.17 -9.91 14.95
C ALA A 131 25.82 -10.26 16.29
N ALA A 132 27.15 -10.13 16.37
CA ALA A 132 27.89 -10.37 17.60
C ALA A 132 27.53 -9.38 18.72
N ALA A 133 27.24 -8.12 18.39
CA ALA A 133 26.85 -7.10 19.36
C ALA A 133 25.45 -7.34 19.95
N LEU A 134 24.52 -7.84 19.13
CA LEU A 134 23.12 -8.05 19.49
C LEU A 134 22.78 -9.48 19.92
N ASP A 135 23.75 -10.40 19.88
CA ASP A 135 23.55 -11.85 20.11
C ASP A 135 22.51 -12.45 19.15
N LEU A 136 22.62 -12.09 17.86
CA LEU A 136 21.77 -12.54 16.76
C LEU A 136 22.59 -13.33 15.73
N ASP A 137 21.90 -14.02 14.82
CA ASP A 137 22.53 -14.65 13.66
C ASP A 137 22.75 -13.61 12.54
N PRO A 138 23.87 -13.67 11.78
CA PRO A 138 24.15 -12.72 10.68
C PRO A 138 23.04 -12.65 9.63
N GLU A 139 22.45 -13.79 9.26
CA GLU A 139 21.32 -13.85 8.32
C GLU A 139 20.09 -13.06 8.83
N THR A 140 19.89 -13.00 10.15
CA THR A 140 18.82 -12.20 10.76
C THR A 140 19.14 -10.70 10.70
N VAL A 141 20.40 -10.34 10.88
CA VAL A 141 20.86 -8.95 10.75
C VAL A 141 20.74 -8.47 9.31
N GLU A 142 21.10 -9.28 8.32
CA GLU A 142 20.90 -8.98 6.90
C GLU A 142 19.43 -8.66 6.60
N GLN A 143 18.50 -9.46 7.14
CA GLN A 143 17.06 -9.21 7.02
C GLN A 143 16.65 -7.88 7.67
N TYR A 144 17.12 -7.59 8.89
CA TYR A 144 16.83 -6.33 9.56
C TYR A 144 17.45 -5.12 8.87
N ARG A 145 18.60 -5.28 8.23
CA ARG A 145 19.19 -4.25 7.39
C ARG A 145 18.31 -3.93 6.20
N ALA A 146 17.85 -4.96 5.48
CA ALA A 146 16.91 -4.77 4.36
C ALA A 146 15.62 -4.05 4.80
N VAL A 147 15.09 -4.37 5.99
CA VAL A 147 13.93 -3.65 6.56
C VAL A 147 14.29 -2.19 6.87
N ALA A 148 15.43 -1.93 7.52
CA ALA A 148 15.86 -0.58 7.87
C ALA A 148 16.07 0.30 6.64
N ASP A 149 16.76 -0.22 5.63
CA ASP A 149 17.05 0.46 4.36
C ASP A 149 15.75 0.82 3.62
N ALA A 150 14.85 -0.15 3.44
CA ALA A 150 13.56 0.10 2.79
C ALA A 150 12.70 1.13 3.55
N ARG A 151 12.74 1.15 4.89
CA ARG A 151 12.03 2.15 5.69
C ARG A 151 12.63 3.55 5.52
N ASP A 152 13.94 3.66 5.45
CA ASP A 152 14.63 4.92 5.20
C ASP A 152 14.36 5.43 3.78
N GLU A 153 14.35 4.55 2.77
CA GLU A 153 13.90 4.87 1.40
C GLU A 153 12.45 5.39 1.38
N ALA A 154 11.54 4.71 2.09
CA ALA A 154 10.15 5.13 2.21
C ALA A 154 10.02 6.51 2.86
N ARG A 155 10.77 6.76 3.94
CA ARG A 155 10.81 8.05 4.64
C ARG A 155 11.37 9.18 3.77
N ASN A 156 12.41 8.90 2.99
CA ASN A 156 13.04 9.87 2.07
C ASN A 156 12.07 10.39 1.00
N VAL A 157 11.06 9.60 0.64
CA VAL A 157 9.98 10.02 -0.26
C VAL A 157 8.67 10.34 0.47
N SER A 158 8.74 10.61 1.78
CA SER A 158 7.61 10.95 2.64
C SER A 158 6.46 9.95 2.56
N HIS A 159 6.77 8.66 2.44
CA HIS A 159 5.82 7.56 2.30
C HIS A 159 4.82 7.75 1.13
N ARG A 160 5.23 8.47 0.07
CA ARG A 160 4.34 8.79 -1.07
C ARG A 160 3.77 7.58 -1.78
N PHE A 161 4.53 6.49 -1.87
CA PHE A 161 4.11 5.27 -2.58
C PHE A 161 3.06 4.50 -1.78
N ARG A 162 3.28 4.31 -0.48
CA ARG A 162 2.27 3.76 0.44
C ARG A 162 0.98 4.57 0.40
N SER A 163 1.08 5.91 0.45
CA SER A 163 -0.07 6.80 0.30
C SER A 163 -0.79 6.60 -1.04
N ALA A 164 -0.04 6.50 -2.14
CA ALA A 164 -0.62 6.29 -3.47
C ALA A 164 -1.31 4.92 -3.62
N TYR A 165 -0.79 3.85 -3.01
CA TYR A 165 -1.46 2.54 -3.01
C TYR A 165 -2.79 2.59 -2.27
N ARG A 166 -2.79 3.20 -1.08
CA ARG A 166 -4.00 3.39 -0.27
C ARG A 166 -5.06 4.22 -0.99
N ASP A 167 -4.65 5.30 -1.68
CA ASP A 167 -5.56 6.12 -2.48
C ASP A 167 -6.10 5.38 -3.71
N ALA A 168 -5.36 4.39 -4.21
CA ALA A 168 -5.75 3.61 -5.38
C ALA A 168 -6.69 2.45 -5.05
N ILE A 169 -6.64 1.89 -3.84
CA ILE A 169 -7.42 0.71 -3.43
C ILE A 169 -8.63 1.15 -2.60
N PRO A 170 -9.86 0.89 -3.06
CA PRO A 170 -11.05 1.11 -2.25
C PRO A 170 -10.97 0.36 -0.92
N ASP A 171 -11.35 1.01 0.17
CA ASP A 171 -11.42 0.41 1.51
C ASP A 171 -10.08 -0.08 2.11
N ALA A 172 -8.93 0.34 1.55
CA ALA A 172 -7.61 0.01 2.11
C ALA A 172 -7.46 0.40 3.58
N ASP A 173 -8.12 1.49 4.02
CA ASP A 173 -8.15 1.94 5.41
C ASP A 173 -8.91 1.01 6.37
N LEU A 174 -9.73 0.08 5.86
CA LEU A 174 -10.54 -0.82 6.68
C LEU A 174 -9.82 -2.12 7.05
N ALA A 175 -8.75 -2.47 6.33
CA ALA A 175 -7.99 -3.69 6.53
C ALA A 175 -6.85 -3.53 7.55
N GLU A 176 -6.31 -2.32 7.72
CA GLU A 176 -5.32 -2.02 8.75
C GLU A 176 -6.02 -1.54 10.04
N PRO A 177 -5.69 -2.09 11.22
CA PRO A 177 -6.02 -1.43 12.48
C PRO A 177 -5.44 -0.02 12.46
N LEU A 178 -6.30 0.99 12.57
CA LEU A 178 -6.04 2.44 12.47
C LEU A 178 -5.02 3.02 13.49
N LEU A 179 -4.18 2.19 14.13
CA LEU A 179 -3.41 2.53 15.33
C LEU A 179 -1.91 2.72 15.08
N ASP A 180 -1.36 2.38 13.92
CA ASP A 180 0.09 2.18 13.79
C ASP A 180 0.93 3.44 13.43
N ASP A 181 0.34 4.46 12.80
CA ASP A 181 1.11 5.62 12.29
C ASP A 181 1.44 6.69 13.36
N VAL A 182 0.99 6.53 14.61
CA VAL A 182 1.11 7.60 15.64
C VAL A 182 2.29 7.42 16.59
N THR A 183 2.98 6.27 16.55
CA THR A 183 4.09 5.97 17.48
C THR A 183 5.46 5.83 16.84
N GLU A 184 5.65 6.23 15.59
CA GLU A 184 7.00 6.37 15.03
C GLU A 184 7.53 7.80 15.22
N ASP A 185 8.10 7.95 16.41
CA ASP A 185 9.16 8.84 16.89
C ASP A 185 9.84 9.83 15.92
N GLY A 186 9.06 10.68 15.24
CA GLY A 186 9.58 11.79 14.44
C GLY A 186 10.23 12.92 15.24
N LEU A 187 10.41 12.77 16.56
CA LEU A 187 10.92 13.82 17.45
C LEU A 187 12.33 13.56 17.97
N GLU A 188 12.82 12.31 18.02
CA GLU A 188 14.18 12.02 18.49
C GLU A 188 15.23 12.08 17.35
N GLU A 189 14.84 11.77 16.11
CA GLU A 189 15.77 11.75 14.95
C GLU A 189 16.19 13.14 14.45
N ALA A 190 15.36 14.17 14.65
CA ALA A 190 15.72 15.56 14.31
C ALA A 190 16.83 16.14 15.22
N ALA A 191 17.09 15.53 16.38
CA ALA A 191 18.11 15.98 17.31
C ALA A 191 19.51 15.44 16.97
N ALA A 192 19.60 14.28 16.32
CA ALA A 192 20.89 13.63 16.02
C ALA A 192 21.67 14.33 14.88
N ASP A 193 20.98 14.96 13.92
CA ASP A 193 21.62 15.61 12.77
C ASP A 193 22.06 17.06 13.05
N ILE A 194 21.81 17.58 14.26
CA ILE A 194 22.22 18.94 14.68
C ILE A 194 23.54 18.93 15.47
N GLU A 195 24.02 17.77 15.95
CA GLU A 195 25.18 17.69 16.84
C GLU A 195 26.56 17.56 16.14
N THR A 196 26.63 17.69 14.80
CA THR A 196 27.90 17.53 14.04
C THR A 196 28.37 18.79 13.30
N ASP A 197 28.07 20.01 13.77
CA ASP A 197 28.76 21.20 13.24
C ASP A 197 28.82 22.40 14.19
N VAL A 198 29.37 22.20 15.40
CA VAL A 198 29.84 23.33 16.23
C VAL A 198 31.16 23.01 16.92
N SER A 199 32.23 22.99 16.13
CA SER A 199 33.57 23.23 16.65
C SER A 199 33.83 24.74 16.66
N PHE A 200 33.87 25.37 17.85
CA PHE A 200 34.42 26.71 18.07
C PHE A 200 35.69 26.64 18.92
#